data_AF-A0A3C1LF41-F1
#
_entry.id   AF-A0A3C1LF41-F1
#
_cell.length_a   1.000
_cell.length_b   1.000
_cell.length_c   1.000
_cell.angle_alpha   90.00
_cell.angle_beta   90.00
_cell.angle_gamma   90.00
#
_symmetry.space_group_name_H-M   'P 1'
#
loop_
_entity.id
_entity.type
_entity.pdbx_description
1 polymer ?
#
loop_
_entity_poly.entity_id
_entity_poly.type
_entity_poly.pdbx_seq_one_letter_code
_entity_poly.pdbx_strand_id
1 'polypeptide(L)'
;IKFTPNGGTVTITSVDEAQKIRLTVNDSGLGMPAEDVAKINHSESFTRFGTDNERGSGLGLQLIKQYLQAFGTDLEVSSELGEGSSFSFLLTPCPKTPLA
;
A
#
# COMPACT_ATOMS: atom_id res chain seq x y z
N ILE A 1 -0.21 -4.95 10.09
CA ILE A 1 0.83 -4.76 11.14
C ILE A 1 0.45 -3.67 12.16
N LYS A 2 0.23 -2.40 11.80
CA LYS A 2 -0.35 -1.39 12.72
C LYS A 2 -1.89 -1.39 12.75
N PHE A 3 -2.49 -1.63 11.58
CA PHE A 3 -3.95 -1.66 11.38
C PHE A 3 -4.50 -3.09 11.29
N THR A 4 -3.64 -4.09 11.53
CA THR A 4 -3.99 -5.50 11.50
C THR A 4 -3.94 -6.03 12.94
N PRO A 5 -5.03 -6.59 13.47
CA PRO A 5 -5.09 -7.06 14.84
C PRO A 5 -4.16 -8.24 15.09
N ASN A 6 -3.91 -8.55 16.37
CA ASN A 6 -3.21 -9.76 16.78
C ASN A 6 -3.89 -11.00 16.20
N GLY A 7 -3.10 -11.87 15.56
CA GLY A 7 -3.62 -13.05 14.84
C GLY A 7 -4.08 -12.77 13.40
N GLY A 8 -4.08 -11.52 12.95
CA GLY A 8 -4.29 -11.18 11.54
C GLY A 8 -3.05 -11.43 10.69
N THR A 9 -3.22 -11.35 9.38
CA THR A 9 -2.20 -11.67 8.38
C THR A 9 -1.86 -10.46 7.53
N VAL A 10 -0.58 -10.31 7.19
CA VAL A 10 -0.13 -9.46 6.09
C VAL A 10 0.55 -10.33 5.06
N THR A 11 0.08 -10.26 3.82
CA THR A 11 0.58 -11.04 2.69
C THR A 11 1.19 -10.10 1.67
N ILE A 12 2.40 -10.41 1.24
CA ILE A 12 3.08 -9.70 0.16
C ILE A 12 3.18 -10.65 -1.02
N THR A 13 2.67 -10.23 -2.18
CA THR A 13 2.71 -11.01 -3.42
C THR A 13 3.38 -10.21 -4.52
N SER A 14 4.08 -10.91 -5.41
CA SER A 14 4.63 -10.36 -6.64
C SER A 14 4.11 -11.15 -7.82
N VAL A 15 3.63 -10.47 -8.85
CA VAL A 15 3.19 -11.08 -10.11
C VAL A 15 3.89 -10.38 -11.26
N ASP A 16 4.48 -11.15 -12.18
CA ASP A 16 5.05 -10.62 -13.41
C ASP A 16 3.91 -10.14 -14.33
N GLU A 17 3.94 -8.86 -14.71
CA GLU A 17 2.99 -8.24 -15.64
C GLU A 17 3.73 -7.65 -16.84
N ALA A 18 3.86 -8.45 -17.90
CA ALA A 18 4.58 -8.12 -19.12
C ALA A 18 6.05 -7.70 -18.86
N GLN A 19 6.32 -6.39 -18.81
CA GLN A 19 7.65 -5.81 -18.58
C GLN A 19 7.79 -5.16 -17.18
N LYS A 20 6.79 -5.35 -16.32
CA LYS A 20 6.71 -4.81 -14.97
C LYS A 20 6.43 -5.93 -13.97
N ILE A 21 6.67 -5.65 -12.70
CA ILE A 21 6.28 -6.52 -11.59
C ILE A 21 5.20 -5.79 -10.80
N ARG A 22 4.03 -6.41 -10.64
CA ARG A 22 3.03 -5.95 -9.68
C ARG A 22 3.39 -6.46 -8.31
N LEU A 23 3.63 -5.53 -7.39
CA LEU A 23 3.74 -5.82 -5.97
C LEU A 23 2.43 -5.45 -5.30
N THR A 24 1.93 -6.37 -4.48
CA THR A 24 0.69 -6.20 -3.74
C THR A 24 0.93 -6.55 -2.28
N VAL A 25 0.51 -5.66 -1.39
CA VAL A 25 0.53 -5.84 0.06
C VAL A 25 -0.92 -5.89 0.53
N ASN A 26 -1.35 -7.06 1.00
CA ASN A 26 -2.67 -7.27 1.58
C ASN A 26 -2.55 -7.40 3.08
N ASP A 27 -3.46 -6.77 3.81
CA ASP A 27 -3.58 -6.92 5.24
C ASP A 27 -5.03 -7.30 5.61
N SER A 28 -5.20 -8.20 6.57
CA SER A 28 -6.51 -8.60 7.10
C SER A 28 -6.95 -7.71 8.27
N GLY A 29 -6.67 -6.41 8.16
CA GLY A 29 -6.93 -5.44 9.22
C GLY A 29 -8.36 -4.94 9.26
N LEU A 30 -8.54 -3.82 9.96
CA LEU A 30 -9.86 -3.20 10.11
C LEU A 30 -10.43 -2.66 8.79
N GLY A 31 -9.58 -2.46 7.79
CA GLY A 31 -9.94 -1.80 6.53
C GLY A 31 -10.36 -0.34 6.71
N MET A 32 -10.89 0.23 5.64
CA MET A 32 -11.24 1.64 5.52
C MET A 32 -12.59 1.82 4.82
N PRO A 33 -13.40 2.80 5.24
CA PRO A 33 -14.58 3.18 4.48
C PRO A 33 -14.18 3.79 3.13
N ALA A 34 -15.08 3.72 2.14
CA ALA A 34 -14.81 4.21 0.79
C ALA A 34 -14.38 5.69 0.73
N GLU A 35 -14.88 6.52 1.65
CA GLU A 35 -14.49 7.93 1.77
C GLU A 35 -13.01 8.12 2.15
N ASP A 36 -12.46 7.23 2.99
CA ASP A 36 -11.04 7.29 3.39
C ASP A 36 -10.16 6.79 2.24
N VAL A 37 -10.59 5.76 1.51
CA VAL A 37 -9.91 5.31 0.29
C VAL A 37 -9.90 6.43 -0.77
N ALA A 38 -11.00 7.16 -0.94
CA ALA A 38 -11.08 8.29 -1.85
C ALA A 38 -10.09 9.41 -1.47
N LYS A 39 -9.99 9.76 -0.17
CA LYS A 39 -8.99 10.72 0.33
C LYS A 39 -7.57 10.26 -0.01
N ILE A 40 -7.25 8.99 0.21
CA ILE A 40 -5.94 8.42 -0.15
C ILE A 40 -5.70 8.61 -1.64
N ASN A 41 -6.65 8.24 -2.50
CA ASN A 41 -6.53 8.36 -3.96
C ASN A 41 -6.32 9.82 -4.39
N HIS A 42 -6.99 10.77 -3.75
CA HIS A 42 -6.83 12.21 -4.00
C HIS A 42 -5.57 12.82 -3.38
N SER A 43 -4.72 12.00 -2.73
CA SER A 43 -3.48 12.42 -2.07
C SER A 43 -3.72 13.39 -0.91
N GLU A 44 -4.88 13.29 -0.27
CA GLU A 44 -5.19 14.01 0.96
C GLU A 44 -4.48 13.33 2.13
N SER A 45 -3.78 14.12 2.95
CA SER A 45 -3.10 13.61 4.14
C SER A 45 -4.06 13.57 5.31
N PHE A 46 -4.19 12.40 5.95
CA PHE A 46 -4.94 12.23 7.17
C PHE A 46 -4.32 11.14 8.05
N THR A 47 -4.72 11.10 9.31
CA THR A 47 -4.23 10.12 10.28
C THR A 47 -5.39 9.44 10.98
N ARG A 48 -5.18 8.16 11.29
CA ARG A 48 -6.06 7.38 12.15
C ARG A 48 -5.21 6.68 13.21
N PHE A 49 -5.83 6.40 14.34
CA PHE A 49 -5.25 5.54 15.35
C PHE A 49 -5.13 4.12 14.79
N GLY A 50 -4.03 3.44 15.11
CA GLY A 50 -3.85 2.02 14.83
C GLY A 50 -4.71 1.15 15.74
N THR A 51 -4.56 -0.15 15.58
CA THR A 51 -5.37 -1.16 16.30
C THR A 51 -5.14 -1.11 17.81
N ASP A 52 -3.94 -0.71 18.24
CA ASP A 52 -3.51 -0.58 19.64
C ASP A 52 -3.32 0.89 20.03
N ASN A 53 -4.15 1.80 19.49
CA ASN A 53 -4.11 3.25 19.72
C ASN A 53 -2.80 3.95 19.30
N GLU A 54 -2.06 3.38 18.35
CA GLU A 54 -0.81 3.97 17.89
C GLU A 54 -1.08 5.20 17.00
N ARG A 55 -0.48 6.34 17.34
CA ARG A 55 -0.60 7.57 16.55
C ARG A 55 0.25 7.47 15.28
N GLY A 56 -0.30 7.91 14.14
CA GLY A 56 0.45 8.05 12.88
C GLY A 56 0.79 9.51 12.60
N SER A 57 1.88 9.77 11.88
CA SER A 57 2.21 11.12 11.39
C SER A 57 1.45 11.52 10.13
N GLY A 58 0.87 10.54 9.41
CA GLY A 58 0.14 10.77 8.15
C GLY A 58 1.04 10.93 6.92
N LEU A 59 2.36 10.88 7.11
CA LEU A 59 3.33 11.14 6.03
C LEU A 59 3.63 9.91 5.17
N GLY A 60 3.33 8.70 5.66
CA GLY A 60 3.74 7.45 4.99
C GLY A 60 3.19 7.29 3.58
N LEU A 61 1.87 7.39 3.41
CA LEU A 61 1.23 7.25 2.09
C LEU A 61 1.63 8.40 1.15
N GLN A 62 1.82 9.60 1.67
CA GLN A 62 2.29 10.74 0.88
C GLN A 62 3.70 10.50 0.33
N LEU A 63 4.62 9.98 1.15
CA LEU A 63 5.97 9.62 0.71
C LEU A 63 5.94 8.49 -0.32
N ILE A 64 5.16 7.44 -0.08
CA ILE A 64 5.02 6.32 -1.02
C ILE A 64 4.54 6.82 -2.38
N LYS A 65 3.51 7.66 -2.41
CA LYS A 65 3.01 8.25 -3.66
C LYS A 65 4.07 9.08 -4.39
N GLN A 66 4.83 9.91 -3.66
CA GLN A 66 5.94 10.68 -4.27
C GLN A 66 7.00 9.78 -4.89
N TYR A 67 7.38 8.69 -4.21
CA TYR A 67 8.35 7.73 -4.76
C TYR A 67 7.80 6.99 -5.97
N LEU A 68 6.56 6.51 -5.91
CA LEU A 68 5.94 5.79 -7.04
C LEU A 68 5.79 6.69 -8.27
N GLN A 69 5.42 7.95 -8.07
CA GLN A 69 5.39 8.95 -9.14
C GLN A 69 6.79 9.16 -9.75
N ALA A 70 7.85 9.21 -8.94
CA ALA A 70 9.22 9.28 -9.45
C ALA A 70 9.63 8.05 -10.27
N PHE A 71 9.04 6.88 -10.00
CA PHE A 71 9.18 5.66 -10.80
C PHE A 71 8.22 5.59 -12.00
N GLY A 72 7.40 6.62 -12.24
CA GLY A 72 6.41 6.64 -13.33
C GLY A 72 5.24 5.67 -13.11
N THR A 73 4.89 5.43 -11.84
CA THR A 73 3.85 4.50 -11.41
C THR A 73 2.96 5.16 -10.35
N ASP A 74 1.85 4.52 -9.99
CA ASP A 74 0.94 5.04 -8.97
C ASP A 74 0.58 3.94 -7.95
N LEU A 75 0.07 4.36 -6.81
CA LEU A 75 -0.44 3.48 -5.77
C LEU A 75 -1.92 3.19 -6.01
N GLU A 76 -2.25 1.93 -6.25
CA GLU A 76 -3.62 1.42 -6.27
C GLU A 76 -4.01 0.96 -4.86
N VAL A 77 -5.11 1.48 -4.33
CA VAL A 77 -5.62 1.12 -3.01
C VAL A 77 -7.04 0.62 -3.12
N SER A 78 -7.31 -0.55 -2.54
CA SER A 78 -8.65 -1.07 -2.31
C SER A 78 -8.77 -1.50 -0.86
N SER A 79 -9.93 -1.27 -0.25
CA SER A 79 -10.16 -1.63 1.15
C SER A 79 -11.64 -1.73 1.42
N GLU A 80 -12.01 -2.64 2.31
CA GLU A 80 -13.36 -2.82 2.80
C GLU A 80 -13.33 -2.93 4.32
N LEU A 81 -14.26 -2.23 4.97
CA LEU A 81 -14.33 -2.17 6.42
C LEU A 81 -14.63 -3.56 6.99
N GLY A 82 -13.73 -4.05 7.86
CA GLY A 82 -13.81 -5.38 8.47
C GLY A 82 -13.07 -6.49 7.70
N GLU A 83 -12.78 -6.29 6.42
CA GLU A 83 -12.11 -7.28 5.56
C GLU A 83 -10.61 -7.00 5.38
N GLY A 84 -10.22 -5.73 5.50
CA GLY A 84 -8.83 -5.29 5.43
C GLY A 84 -8.55 -4.39 4.23
N SER A 85 -7.29 -4.37 3.80
CA SER A 85 -6.84 -3.49 2.71
C SER A 85 -5.85 -4.17 1.79
N SER A 86 -5.81 -3.71 0.54
CA SER A 86 -4.84 -4.09 -0.46
C SER A 86 -4.23 -2.84 -1.08
N PHE A 87 -2.90 -2.81 -1.07
CA PHE A 87 -2.08 -1.75 -1.65
C PHE A 87 -1.24 -2.36 -2.76
N SER A 88 -1.39 -1.89 -3.99
CA SER A 88 -0.70 -2.43 -5.15
C SER A 88 0.00 -1.33 -5.95
N PHE A 89 1.16 -1.66 -6.52
CA PHE A 89 1.86 -0.78 -7.44
C PHE A 89 2.73 -1.60 -8.39
N LEU A 90 3.07 -1.01 -9.53
CA LEU A 90 3.96 -1.61 -10.51
C LEU A 90 5.39 -1.13 -10.28
N LEU A 91 6.36 -2.00 -10.49
CA LEU A 91 7.77 -1.64 -10.58
C LEU A 91 8.34 -2.09 -11.91
N THR A 92 9.19 -1.26 -12.50
CA THR A 92 10.01 -1.67 -13.64
C THR A 92 11.23 -2.41 -13.09
N PRO A 93 11.47 -3.68 -13.48
CA PRO A 93 12.65 -4.43 -13.05
C PRO A 93 13.92 -3.68 -13.44
N CYS A 94 14.90 -3.65 -12.53
CA CYS A 94 16.23 -3.20 -12.90
C CYS A 94 16.78 -4.13 -13.99
N PRO A 95 17.38 -3.62 -15.08
CA PRO A 95 18.07 -4.46 -16.04
C PRO A 95 19.10 -5.30 -15.29
N LYS A 96 19.04 -6.63 -15.43
CA LYS A 96 20.06 -7.51 -14.87
C LYS A 96 21.35 -7.22 -15.61
N THR A 97 22.25 -6.43 -15.02
CA THR A 97 23.63 -6.35 -15.50
C THR A 97 24.22 -7.75 -15.33
N PRO A 98 24.68 -8.42 -16.41
CA PRO A 98 25.38 -9.68 -16.23
C PRO A 98 26.59 -9.41 -15.33
N LEU A 99 26.71 -10.14 -14.23
CA LEU A 99 27.96 -10.17 -13.47
C LEU A 99 29.03 -10.72 -14.41
N ALA A 100 29.98 -9.86 -14.78
CA ALA A 100 31.17 -10.24 -15.53
C ALA A 100 32.15 -11.01 -14.62
#